data_AF-A0A4Q0AUJ3-F1
#
_entry.id   AF-A0A4Q0AUJ3-F1
#
_cell.length_a   1.000
_cell.length_b   1.000
_cell.length_c   1.000
_cell.angle_alpha   90.00
_cell.angle_beta   90.00
_cell.angle_gamma   90.00
#
_symmetry.space_group_name_H-M   'P 1'
#
loop_
_entity.id
_entity.type
_entity.pdbx_description
1 polymer ?
#
loop_
_entity_poly.entity_id
_entity_poly.type
_entity_poly.pdbx_seq_one_letter_code
_entity_poly.pdbx_strand_id
1 'polypeptide(L)'
;MFTTEQAQYLLQLPKKVETNGLLKDEISFTQPFPFTQKYTLISPDDADFVFIYDITQSQKNQFKLSLYLLEGETKIGLLRVDYSGQHKNPEIITDKVPEIFHPFAGMFFDYHDHHIHYYVEGYKTTLDWALPLTNDNFPVKSITASADVLEVFQRFNEIINLKTIFRINPILI
;
A
#
# COMPACT_ATOMS: atom_id res chain seq x y z
N MET A 1 -5.77 5.06 -20.85
CA MET A 1 -5.89 5.96 -19.69
C MET A 1 -6.26 5.08 -18.52
N PHE A 2 -5.47 5.10 -17.45
CA PHE A 2 -5.74 4.30 -16.27
C PHE A 2 -6.87 4.97 -15.46
N THR A 3 -7.89 4.22 -15.04
CA THR A 3 -9.11 4.77 -14.42
C THR A 3 -9.27 4.33 -12.96
N THR A 4 -10.11 5.04 -12.21
CA THR A 4 -10.43 4.66 -10.82
C THR A 4 -11.05 3.26 -10.74
N GLU A 5 -11.93 2.92 -11.69
CA GLU A 5 -12.56 1.59 -11.78
C GLU A 5 -11.53 0.48 -12.03
N GLN A 6 -10.56 0.73 -12.92
CA GLN A 6 -9.47 -0.20 -13.18
C GLN A 6 -8.59 -0.39 -11.94
N ALA A 7 -8.27 0.69 -11.22
CA ALA A 7 -7.51 0.59 -9.97
C ALA A 7 -8.24 -0.24 -8.91
N GLN A 8 -9.57 -0.09 -8.78
CA GLN A 8 -10.39 -0.87 -7.85
C GLN A 8 -10.43 -2.36 -8.23
N TYR A 9 -10.63 -2.68 -9.51
CA TYR A 9 -10.55 -4.05 -10.02
C TYR A 9 -9.18 -4.68 -9.68
N LEU A 10 -8.09 -3.98 -9.99
CA LEU A 10 -6.74 -4.45 -9.75
C LEU A 10 -6.40 -4.63 -8.27
N LEU A 11 -6.95 -3.79 -7.39
CA LEU A 11 -6.82 -3.98 -5.94
C LEU A 11 -7.51 -5.27 -5.49
N GLN A 12 -8.68 -5.56 -6.04
CA GLN A 12 -9.48 -6.74 -5.71
C GLN A 12 -8.98 -8.04 -6.34
N LEU A 13 -8.16 -7.99 -7.40
CA LEU A 13 -7.61 -9.21 -8.00
C LEU A 13 -6.84 -10.06 -6.98
N PRO A 14 -7.03 -11.39 -6.91
CA PRO A 14 -6.21 -12.22 -6.05
C PRO A 14 -4.76 -12.17 -6.54
N LYS A 15 -3.81 -12.07 -5.62
CA LYS A 15 -2.39 -11.97 -5.96
C LYS A 15 -1.60 -13.04 -5.24
N LYS A 16 -0.56 -13.57 -5.88
CA LYS A 16 0.45 -14.41 -5.25
C LYS A 16 1.83 -13.84 -5.51
N VAL A 17 2.72 -14.01 -4.55
CA VAL A 17 4.13 -13.67 -4.74
C VAL A 17 4.72 -14.61 -5.79
N GLU A 18 5.41 -14.02 -6.74
CA GLU A 18 6.16 -14.72 -7.77
C GLU A 18 7.64 -14.80 -7.34
N THR A 19 8.24 -15.97 -7.53
CA THR A 19 9.69 -16.16 -7.35
C THR A 19 10.19 -17.21 -8.33
N ASN A 20 11.13 -16.80 -9.21
CA ASN A 20 11.77 -17.65 -10.22
C ASN A 20 10.77 -18.35 -11.15
N GLY A 21 9.77 -17.61 -11.64
CA GLY A 21 8.67 -18.06 -12.49
C GLY A 21 7.55 -18.81 -11.77
N LEU A 22 7.59 -18.91 -10.43
CA LEU A 22 6.65 -19.74 -9.66
C LEU A 22 5.85 -18.93 -8.64
N LEU A 23 4.53 -19.10 -8.66
CA LEU A 23 3.62 -18.50 -7.68
C LEU A 23 3.68 -19.26 -6.35
N LYS A 24 4.00 -18.57 -5.26
CA LYS A 24 4.20 -19.15 -3.94
C LYS A 24 2.93 -19.08 -3.09
N ASP A 25 2.57 -20.19 -2.47
CA ASP A 25 1.50 -20.23 -1.45
C ASP A 25 1.98 -19.73 -0.09
N GLU A 26 3.26 -19.89 0.22
CA GLU A 26 3.86 -19.45 1.48
C GLU A 26 5.24 -18.83 1.24
N ILE A 27 5.55 -17.78 2.00
CA ILE A 27 6.88 -17.17 2.11
C ILE A 27 7.22 -16.99 3.58
N SER A 28 8.45 -17.35 3.94
CA SER A 28 8.99 -17.12 5.27
C SER A 28 10.14 -16.13 5.20
N PHE A 29 10.15 -15.13 6.08
CA PHE A 29 11.29 -14.24 6.21
C PHE A 29 11.47 -13.77 7.65
N THR A 30 12.72 -13.43 7.98
CA THR A 30 13.06 -12.76 9.22
C THR A 30 13.11 -11.27 8.95
N GLN A 31 12.43 -10.47 9.76
CA GLN A 31 12.38 -9.01 9.59
C GLN A 31 13.48 -8.33 10.42
N PRO A 32 14.61 -7.89 9.81
CA PRO A 32 15.58 -7.01 10.49
C PRO A 32 15.03 -5.59 10.65
N PHE A 33 15.69 -4.78 11.48
CA PHE A 33 15.44 -3.34 11.55
C PHE A 33 16.71 -2.54 11.24
N PRO A 34 16.69 -1.58 10.29
CA PRO A 34 15.59 -1.24 9.40
C PRO A 34 15.27 -2.34 8.38
N PHE A 35 14.09 -2.27 7.76
CA PHE A 35 13.62 -3.26 6.80
C PHE A 35 13.24 -2.61 5.47
N THR A 36 13.67 -3.19 4.36
CA THR A 36 13.10 -2.87 3.05
C THR A 36 13.04 -4.12 2.23
N GLN A 37 11.86 -4.45 1.74
CA GLN A 37 11.64 -5.65 0.94
C GLN A 37 10.62 -5.38 -0.15
N LYS A 38 10.89 -5.94 -1.33
CA LYS A 38 9.99 -5.88 -2.48
C LYS A 38 9.64 -7.29 -2.92
N TYR A 39 8.39 -7.46 -3.31
CA TYR A 39 7.88 -8.69 -3.89
C TYR A 39 7.19 -8.37 -5.21
N THR A 40 7.49 -9.15 -6.24
CA THR A 40 6.67 -9.20 -7.45
C THR A 40 5.44 -10.03 -7.15
N LEU A 41 4.25 -9.50 -7.44
CA LEU A 41 3.01 -10.26 -7.35
C LEU A 41 2.40 -10.41 -8.72
N ILE A 42 1.79 -11.57 -8.95
CA ILE A 42 1.06 -11.91 -10.17
C ILE A 42 -0.32 -12.41 -9.75
N SER A 43 -1.36 -12.06 -10.50
CA SER A 43 -2.67 -12.68 -10.31
C SER A 43 -2.72 -14.03 -11.02
N PRO A 44 -3.14 -15.12 -10.36
CA PRO A 44 -3.36 -16.39 -11.05
C PRO A 44 -4.56 -16.33 -12.00
N ASP A 45 -5.47 -15.38 -11.79
CA ASP A 45 -6.70 -15.22 -12.58
C ASP A 45 -6.51 -14.29 -13.77
N ASP A 46 -5.50 -13.41 -13.71
CA ASP A 46 -5.21 -12.39 -14.72
C ASP A 46 -3.70 -12.05 -14.72
N ALA A 47 -2.92 -12.90 -15.41
CA ALA A 47 -1.46 -12.85 -15.38
C ALA A 47 -0.86 -11.71 -16.22
N ASP A 48 -1.69 -10.95 -16.95
CA ASP A 48 -1.25 -9.82 -17.77
C ASP A 48 -0.82 -8.63 -16.89
N PHE A 49 -1.25 -8.60 -15.63
CA PHE A 49 -0.87 -7.57 -14.67
C PHE A 49 0.25 -8.01 -13.74
N VAL A 50 1.32 -7.22 -13.71
CA VAL A 50 2.43 -7.37 -12.79
C VAL A 50 2.33 -6.32 -11.70
N PHE A 51 2.40 -6.75 -10.44
CA PHE A 51 2.36 -5.84 -9.30
C PHE A 51 3.69 -5.84 -8.54
N ILE A 52 4.00 -4.72 -7.92
CA ILE A 52 5.10 -4.60 -6.97
C ILE A 52 4.52 -4.27 -5.60
N TYR A 53 4.78 -5.16 -4.64
CA TYR A 53 4.52 -4.91 -3.24
C TYR A 53 5.81 -4.46 -2.55
N ASP A 54 5.84 -3.21 -2.09
CA ASP A 54 6.98 -2.58 -1.44
C ASP A 54 6.69 -2.37 0.05
N ILE A 55 7.60 -2.85 0.88
CA ILE A 55 7.53 -2.78 2.34
C ILE A 55 8.77 -2.04 2.82
N THR A 56 8.56 -0.94 3.55
CA THR A 56 9.66 -0.12 4.08
C THR A 56 9.42 0.19 5.55
N GLN A 57 10.41 -0.11 6.38
CA GLN A 57 10.49 0.32 7.78
C GLN A 57 11.84 1.02 7.99
N SER A 58 11.81 2.31 8.30
CA SER A 58 13.01 3.14 8.41
C SER A 58 13.46 3.34 9.86
N GLN A 59 14.71 3.79 10.04
CA GLN A 59 15.25 4.20 11.34
C GLN A 59 14.56 5.45 11.91
N LYS A 60 13.77 6.18 11.10
CA LYS A 60 13.00 7.36 11.54
C LYS A 60 11.59 6.98 12.02
N ASN A 61 11.37 5.72 12.39
CA ASN A 61 10.06 5.17 12.77
C ASN A 61 8.97 5.32 11.69
N GLN A 62 9.37 5.47 10.42
CA GLN A 62 8.42 5.42 9.31
C GLN A 62 8.15 3.97 8.93
N PHE A 63 6.88 3.61 8.79
CA PHE A 63 6.48 2.32 8.24
C PHE A 63 5.52 2.51 7.07
N LYS A 64 5.85 1.92 5.93
CA LYS A 64 5.11 2.10 4.68
C LYS A 64 4.93 0.78 3.96
N LEU A 65 3.70 0.52 3.54
CA LEU A 65 3.33 -0.57 2.66
C LEU A 65 2.72 0.03 1.40
N SER A 66 3.18 -0.37 0.22
CA SER A 66 2.69 0.17 -1.04
C SER A 66 2.49 -0.93 -2.08
N LEU A 67 1.36 -0.89 -2.74
CA LEU A 67 1.08 -1.70 -3.92
C LEU A 67 1.14 -0.82 -5.16
N TYR A 68 1.92 -1.25 -6.15
CA TYR A 68 2.00 -0.64 -7.46
C TYR A 68 1.60 -1.64 -8.54
N LEU A 69 0.97 -1.16 -9.59
CA LEU A 69 0.94 -1.81 -10.90
C LEU A 69 2.22 -1.44 -11.66
N LEU A 70 2.83 -2.41 -12.32
CA LEU A 70 3.96 -2.20 -13.23
C LEU A 70 3.46 -2.26 -14.67
N GLU A 71 3.49 -1.12 -15.37
CA GLU A 71 3.19 -1.02 -16.80
C GLU A 71 4.46 -0.61 -17.55
N GLY A 72 5.13 -1.58 -18.17
CA GLY A 72 6.48 -1.39 -18.74
C GLY A 72 7.46 -0.94 -17.66
N GLU A 73 8.09 0.22 -17.85
CA GLU A 73 9.01 0.84 -16.89
C GLU A 73 8.30 1.74 -15.85
N THR A 74 6.98 1.93 -15.97
CA THR A 74 6.21 2.85 -15.13
C THR A 74 5.58 2.12 -13.95
N LYS A 75 5.69 2.71 -12.75
CA LYS A 75 4.98 2.26 -11.55
C LYS A 75 3.78 3.15 -11.29
N ILE A 76 2.60 2.56 -11.31
CA ILE A 76 1.33 3.21 -10.99
C ILE A 76 0.93 2.78 -9.58
N GLY A 77 0.94 3.69 -8.62
CA GLY A 77 0.52 3.38 -7.27
C GLY A 77 -0.99 3.11 -7.20
N LEU A 78 -1.36 2.04 -6.51
CA LEU A 78 -2.75 1.62 -6.32
C LEU A 78 -3.24 1.92 -4.90
N LEU A 79 -2.42 1.57 -3.91
CA LEU A 79 -2.71 1.74 -2.50
C LEU A 79 -1.41 1.92 -1.72
N ARG A 80 -1.42 2.79 -0.72
CA ARG A 80 -0.32 2.92 0.24
C ARG A 80 -0.86 3.22 1.62
N VAL A 81 -0.37 2.51 2.64
CA VAL A 81 -0.51 2.95 4.03
C VAL A 81 0.83 3.51 4.48
N ASP A 82 0.82 4.70 5.08
CA ASP A 82 2.01 5.43 5.52
C ASP A 82 1.87 5.86 6.99
N TYR A 83 2.71 5.29 7.84
CA TYR A 83 2.86 5.68 9.23
C TYR A 83 4.08 6.57 9.38
N SER A 84 3.84 7.78 9.87
CA SER A 84 4.88 8.77 10.16
C SER A 84 5.57 9.29 8.89
N GLY A 85 4.89 9.22 7.74
CA GLY A 85 5.25 9.96 6.54
C GLY A 85 4.63 11.35 6.54
N GLN A 86 5.23 12.29 5.81
CA GLN A 86 4.61 13.59 5.55
C GLN A 86 4.02 13.61 4.15
N HIS A 87 2.88 14.28 3.98
CA HIS A 87 2.20 14.39 2.70
C HIS A 87 1.35 15.66 2.63
N LYS A 88 1.16 16.22 1.44
CA LYS A 88 0.18 17.28 1.20
C LYS A 88 -0.75 16.83 0.08
N ASN A 89 -2.05 16.78 0.37
CA ASN A 89 -3.05 16.55 -0.65
C ASN A 89 -3.07 17.72 -1.66
N PRO A 90 -3.41 17.47 -2.94
CA PRO A 90 -3.71 18.51 -3.90
C PRO A 90 -4.80 19.45 -3.40
N GLU A 91 -4.69 20.73 -3.77
CA GLU A 91 -5.69 21.76 -3.41
C GLU A 91 -6.88 21.78 -4.38
N ILE A 92 -6.64 21.41 -5.64
CA ILE A 92 -7.67 21.41 -6.69
C ILE A 92 -8.36 20.05 -6.69
N ILE A 93 -9.68 20.06 -6.55
CA ILE A 93 -10.57 18.89 -6.68
C ILE A 93 -11.07 18.84 -8.14
N THR A 94 -10.89 17.72 -8.82
CA THR A 94 -11.50 17.45 -10.13
C THR A 94 -12.80 16.64 -9.97
N ASP A 95 -13.56 16.53 -11.06
CA ASP A 95 -14.74 15.66 -11.17
C ASP A 95 -14.44 14.17 -10.97
N LYS A 96 -13.16 13.78 -11.00
CA LYS A 96 -12.68 12.41 -10.78
C LYS A 96 -12.30 12.09 -9.35
N VAL A 97 -12.20 13.10 -8.48
CA VAL A 97 -11.87 12.91 -7.06
C VAL A 97 -13.11 12.37 -6.33
N PRO A 98 -13.04 11.19 -5.69
CA PRO A 98 -14.16 10.69 -4.90
C PRO A 98 -14.54 11.65 -3.76
N GLU A 99 -15.84 11.78 -3.46
CA GLU A 99 -16.36 12.74 -2.48
C GLU A 99 -15.74 12.63 -1.09
N ILE A 100 -15.33 11.42 -0.68
CA ILE A 100 -14.67 11.19 0.61
C ILE A 100 -13.35 11.99 0.78
N PHE A 101 -12.67 12.33 -0.31
CA PHE A 101 -11.44 13.14 -0.28
C PHE A 101 -11.68 14.64 -0.23
N HIS A 102 -12.88 15.11 -0.61
CA HIS A 102 -13.16 16.54 -0.76
C HIS A 102 -12.88 17.35 0.51
N PRO A 103 -13.23 16.88 1.73
CA PRO A 103 -12.92 17.60 2.97
C PRO A 103 -11.42 17.75 3.26
N PHE A 104 -10.58 16.97 2.59
CA PHE A 104 -9.14 16.87 2.84
C PHE A 104 -8.30 17.52 1.74
N ALA A 105 -8.90 18.25 0.80
CA ALA A 105 -8.17 18.99 -0.22
C ALA A 105 -7.21 20.00 0.42
N GLY A 106 -5.95 20.00 -0.04
CA GLY A 106 -4.88 20.86 0.50
C GLY A 106 -4.39 20.50 1.91
N MET A 107 -4.97 19.48 2.57
CA MET A 107 -4.56 19.05 3.90
C MET A 107 -3.10 18.61 3.90
N PHE A 108 -2.36 19.03 4.92
CA PHE A 108 -1.01 18.56 5.20
C PHE A 108 -1.06 17.53 6.33
N PHE A 109 -0.46 16.36 6.08
CA PHE A 109 -0.23 15.29 7.03
C PHE A 109 1.21 15.42 7.52
N ASP A 110 1.39 15.61 8.82
CA ASP A 110 2.72 15.62 9.44
C ASP A 110 3.13 14.23 9.96
N TYR A 111 4.24 14.14 10.70
CA TYR A 111 4.77 12.87 11.23
C TYR A 111 3.84 12.17 12.24
N HIS A 112 2.82 12.87 12.76
CA HIS A 112 1.81 12.35 13.67
C HIS A 112 0.50 11.98 12.96
N ASP A 113 0.33 12.42 11.71
CA ASP A 113 -0.87 12.16 10.91
C ASP A 113 -0.68 10.93 10.03
N HIS A 114 -0.91 9.74 10.60
CA HIS A 114 -0.89 8.49 9.83
C HIS A 114 -2.02 8.46 8.80
N HIS A 115 -1.71 8.06 7.58
CA HIS A 115 -2.63 8.21 6.46
C HIS A 115 -2.54 7.05 5.46
N ILE A 116 -3.57 6.95 4.64
CA ILE A 116 -3.70 5.96 3.57
C ILE A 116 -3.98 6.68 2.26
N HIS A 117 -3.24 6.30 1.22
CA HIS A 117 -3.39 6.86 -0.12
C HIS A 117 -4.06 5.87 -1.05
N TYR A 118 -4.90 6.41 -1.93
CA TYR A 118 -5.55 5.67 -3.00
C TYR A 118 -5.23 6.28 -4.36
N TYR A 119 -5.31 5.46 -5.40
CA TYR A 119 -5.30 5.97 -6.76
C TYR A 119 -6.50 6.89 -6.99
N VAL A 120 -6.26 8.05 -7.59
CA VAL A 120 -7.30 8.98 -8.05
C VAL A 120 -7.00 9.36 -9.50
N GLU A 121 -7.97 9.10 -10.37
CA GLU A 121 -7.87 9.37 -11.81
C GLU A 121 -7.58 10.85 -12.10
N GLY A 122 -6.70 11.10 -13.06
CA GLY A 122 -6.30 12.45 -13.47
C GLY A 122 -5.13 13.05 -12.67
N TYR A 123 -4.66 12.39 -11.60
CA TYR A 123 -3.47 12.80 -10.84
C TYR A 123 -2.24 11.96 -11.21
N LYS A 124 -1.09 12.29 -10.63
CA LYS A 124 0.15 11.56 -10.90
C LYS A 124 0.05 10.12 -10.40
N THR A 125 0.91 9.27 -10.95
CA THR A 125 1.03 7.86 -10.59
C THR A 125 1.58 7.60 -9.18
N THR A 126 1.88 8.66 -8.41
CA THR A 126 2.57 8.63 -7.11
C THR A 126 1.69 8.49 -5.88
N LEU A 127 0.37 8.35 -6.06
CA LEU A 127 -0.65 8.34 -4.99
C LEU A 127 -0.72 9.70 -4.28
N ASP A 128 -1.19 10.72 -4.99
CA ASP A 128 -1.19 12.10 -4.51
C ASP A 128 -2.33 12.42 -3.52
N TRP A 129 -3.34 11.57 -3.39
CA TRP A 129 -4.47 11.79 -2.47
C TRP A 129 -4.44 10.80 -1.32
N ALA A 130 -4.62 11.31 -0.10
CA ALA A 130 -4.67 10.54 1.12
C ALA A 130 -5.85 10.92 2.02
N LEU A 131 -6.26 9.97 2.85
CA LEU A 131 -7.16 10.16 3.98
C LEU A 131 -6.39 9.91 5.29
N PRO A 132 -6.68 10.65 6.37
CA PRO A 132 -6.22 10.24 7.69
C PRO A 132 -6.70 8.82 7.98
N LEU A 133 -5.90 7.97 8.62
CA LEU A 133 -6.32 6.61 8.95
C LEU A 133 -7.60 6.61 9.79
N THR A 134 -7.81 7.61 10.66
CA THR A 134 -9.04 7.79 11.45
C THR A 134 -10.31 7.95 10.63
N ASN A 135 -10.19 8.35 9.36
CA ASN A 135 -11.28 8.61 8.43
C ASN A 135 -11.42 7.52 7.35
N ASP A 136 -10.60 6.48 7.43
CA ASP A 136 -10.67 5.29 6.58
C ASP A 136 -11.07 4.04 7.39
N ASN A 137 -11.42 2.96 6.71
CA ASN A 137 -11.75 1.68 7.34
C ASN A 137 -10.53 0.81 7.69
N PHE A 138 -9.30 1.21 7.32
CA PHE A 138 -8.08 0.48 7.66
C PHE A 138 -7.94 0.34 9.19
N PRO A 139 -7.89 -0.87 9.76
CA PRO A 139 -8.17 -1.07 11.19
C PRO A 139 -7.11 -0.53 12.15
N VAL A 140 -5.83 -0.61 11.78
CA VAL A 140 -4.75 -0.10 12.63
C VAL A 140 -4.59 1.39 12.39
N LYS A 141 -4.77 2.21 13.42
CA LYS A 141 -4.73 3.68 13.29
C LYS A 141 -3.39 4.28 13.67
N SER A 142 -2.59 3.57 14.46
CA SER A 142 -1.28 3.98 14.98
C SER A 142 -0.42 2.77 15.30
N ILE A 143 0.91 2.96 15.29
CA ILE A 143 1.88 1.93 15.69
C ILE A 143 2.54 2.34 17.00
N THR A 144 2.33 1.54 18.03
CA THR A 144 2.85 1.75 19.39
C THR A 144 3.74 0.60 19.86
N ALA A 145 3.60 -0.58 19.24
CA ALA A 145 4.40 -1.78 19.52
C ALA A 145 4.66 -2.59 18.24
N SER A 146 5.62 -3.53 18.31
CA SER A 146 5.95 -4.43 17.19
C SER A 146 4.77 -5.30 16.73
N ALA A 147 3.82 -5.61 17.63
CA ALA A 147 2.60 -6.33 17.27
C ALA A 147 1.73 -5.55 16.27
N ASP A 148 1.69 -4.22 16.40
CA ASP A 148 0.94 -3.35 15.49
C ASP A 148 1.53 -3.39 14.08
N VAL A 149 2.87 -3.44 13.95
CA VAL A 149 3.54 -3.59 12.65
C VAL A 149 3.12 -4.87 11.94
N LEU A 150 3.04 -5.98 12.69
CA LEU A 150 2.58 -7.26 12.15
C LEU A 150 1.11 -7.20 11.75
N GLU A 151 0.26 -6.58 12.57
CA GLU A 151 -1.16 -6.41 12.23
C GLU A 151 -1.33 -5.54 10.98
N VAL A 152 -0.64 -4.41 10.87
CA VAL A 152 -0.66 -3.55 9.67
C VAL A 152 -0.31 -4.36 8.43
N PHE A 153 0.74 -5.18 8.50
CA PHE A 153 1.16 -6.02 7.40
C PHE A 153 0.07 -7.03 7.00
N GLN A 154 -0.54 -7.72 7.98
CA GLN A 154 -1.61 -8.68 7.72
C GLN A 154 -2.84 -8.00 7.10
N ARG A 155 -3.27 -6.87 7.65
CA ARG A 155 -4.44 -6.11 7.20
C ARG A 155 -4.25 -5.52 5.81
N PHE A 156 -3.06 -5.02 5.52
CA PHE A 156 -2.72 -4.56 4.17
C PHE A 156 -2.80 -5.72 3.17
N ASN A 157 -2.24 -6.89 3.50
CA ASN A 157 -2.30 -8.08 2.65
C ASN A 157 -3.73 -8.54 2.37
N GLU A 158 -4.62 -8.50 3.37
CA GLU A 158 -6.05 -8.77 3.21
C GLU A 158 -6.68 -7.82 2.19
N ILE A 159 -6.43 -6.50 2.33
CA ILE A 159 -7.01 -5.45 1.47
C ILE A 159 -6.53 -5.57 0.02
N ILE A 160 -5.26 -5.88 -0.21
CA ILE A 160 -4.73 -6.08 -1.58
C ILE A 160 -5.03 -7.47 -2.16
N ASN A 161 -5.84 -8.27 -1.45
CA ASN A 161 -6.22 -9.63 -1.80
C ASN A 161 -5.02 -10.56 -2.06
N LEU A 162 -3.98 -10.45 -1.23
CA LEU A 162 -2.80 -11.29 -1.30
C LEU A 162 -3.10 -12.68 -0.72
N LYS A 163 -2.93 -13.72 -1.55
CA LYS A 163 -3.20 -15.12 -1.21
C LYS A 163 -1.98 -15.85 -0.68
N THR A 164 -0.78 -15.35 -0.95
CA THR A 164 0.45 -15.89 -0.35
C THR A 164 0.46 -15.63 1.15
N ILE A 165 0.61 -16.70 1.92
CA ILE A 165 0.76 -16.64 3.38
C ILE A 165 2.18 -16.22 3.70
N PHE A 166 2.33 -15.22 4.56
CA PHE A 166 3.63 -14.79 5.06
C PHE A 166 3.86 -15.28 6.48
N ARG A 167 4.93 -16.05 6.68
CA ARG A 167 5.45 -16.43 7.99
C ARG A 167 6.57 -15.47 8.36
N ILE A 168 6.22 -14.45 9.13
CA ILE A 168 7.19 -13.48 9.63
C ILE A 168 7.77 -14.02 10.92
N ASN A 169 9.09 -14.22 10.93
CA ASN A 169 9.84 -14.49 12.14
C ASN A 169 10.30 -13.14 12.71
N PRO A 170 9.63 -12.59 13.74
CA PRO A 170 10.05 -11.33 14.32
C PRO A 170 11.42 -11.49 14.96
N ILE A 171 12.34 -10.56 14.69
CA ILE A 171 13.47 -10.38 15.60
C ILE A 171 12.89 -9.65 16.80
N LEU A 172 12.76 -10.37 17.91
CA LEU A 172 12.51 -9.78 19.22
C LEU A 172 13.64 -8.77 19.46
N ILE A 173 13.29 -7.49 19.55
CA ILE A 173 14.19 -6.41 19.95
C ILE A 173 14.39 -6.52 21.46
#